data_AF-A0AA49GE40-F1
#
_entry.id   AF-A0AA49GE40-F1
#
_cell.length_a   1.000
_cell.length_b   1.000
_cell.length_c   1.000
_cell.angle_alpha   90.00
_cell.angle_beta   90.00
_cell.angle_gamma   90.00
#
_symmetry.space_group_name_H-M   'P 1'
#
loop_
_entity.id
_entity.type
_entity.pdbx_description
1 polymer ?
#
loop_
_entity_poly.entity_id
_entity_poly.type
_entity_poly.pdbx_seq_one_letter_code
_entity_poly.pdbx_strand_id
1 'polypeptide(L)'
;MKWIYETDKSGEYRYSLGKKGKNTLLCIGVNPSHAKPEEYDGTVSSVERIAKHNQFDSWLMLNLYPQRSADPKLLHQRIIKKYHETNLEIIESHLENDELTIWAAWGNLIDSRDFLKHCLSDIFNMSQFYDCKWLSAGDPLKAGHPRHPLYLIKNTVLTDFDMEHYMENVIQPEDDKS
;
A
#
# COMPACT_ATOMS: atom_id res chain seq x y z
N MET A 1 -11.28 -16.08 -11.28
CA MET A 1 -10.93 -15.41 -10.01
C MET A 1 -12.02 -14.40 -9.69
N LYS A 2 -12.44 -14.32 -8.42
CA LYS A 2 -13.43 -13.34 -7.97
C LYS A 2 -12.70 -12.03 -7.62
N TRP A 3 -13.30 -10.90 -8.00
CA TRP A 3 -12.79 -9.59 -7.61
C TRP A 3 -12.93 -9.38 -6.11
N ILE A 4 -11.91 -8.74 -5.52
CA ILE A 4 -12.00 -8.03 -4.25
C ILE A 4 -12.11 -6.54 -4.59
N TYR A 5 -13.14 -5.89 -4.06
CA TYR A 5 -13.35 -4.46 -4.21
C TYR A 5 -14.19 -3.97 -3.03
N GLU A 6 -13.50 -3.42 -2.04
CA GLU A 6 -14.11 -2.99 -0.78
C GLU A 6 -14.08 -1.46 -0.71
N THR A 7 -15.27 -0.87 -0.65
CA THR A 7 -15.46 0.58 -0.53
C THR A 7 -16.44 0.90 0.58
N ASP A 8 -16.48 2.16 0.98
CA ASP A 8 -17.62 2.65 1.74
C ASP A 8 -18.86 2.77 0.83
N LYS A 9 -20.01 3.15 1.42
CA LYS A 9 -21.28 3.27 0.70
C LYS A 9 -21.28 4.36 -0.37
N SER A 10 -20.53 5.45 -0.14
CA SER A 10 -20.44 6.55 -1.11
C SER A 10 -19.48 6.24 -2.27
N GLY A 11 -18.54 5.33 -2.05
CA GLY A 11 -17.47 5.02 -2.99
C GLY A 11 -16.33 6.04 -2.96
N GLU A 12 -16.36 7.02 -2.03
CA GLU A 12 -15.29 7.99 -1.79
C GLU A 12 -14.08 7.36 -1.09
N TYR A 13 -14.26 6.23 -0.42
CA TYR A 13 -13.20 5.50 0.26
C TYR A 13 -13.09 4.10 -0.32
N ARG A 14 -11.88 3.73 -0.77
CA ARG A 14 -11.56 2.40 -1.29
C ARG A 14 -10.48 1.77 -0.42
N TYR A 15 -10.86 0.70 0.25
CA TYR A 15 -9.99 -0.01 1.18
C TYR A 15 -9.14 -1.05 0.46
N SER A 16 -9.72 -1.75 -0.52
CA SER A 16 -9.02 -2.77 -1.29
C SER A 16 -9.51 -2.85 -2.73
N LEU A 17 -8.62 -3.28 -3.63
CA LEU A 17 -8.94 -3.62 -5.01
C LEU A 17 -7.99 -4.70 -5.49
N GLY A 18 -8.51 -5.80 -6.04
CA GLY A 18 -7.66 -6.80 -6.65
C GLY A 18 -8.36 -8.12 -6.89
N LYS A 19 -7.56 -9.18 -6.98
CA LYS A 19 -8.01 -10.55 -7.19
C LYS A 19 -7.33 -11.41 -6.15
N LYS A 20 -8.07 -12.31 -5.48
CA LYS A 20 -7.47 -13.30 -4.59
C LYS A 20 -7.16 -14.58 -5.35
N GLY A 21 -5.95 -15.08 -5.16
CA GLY A 21 -5.40 -16.32 -5.71
C GLY A 21 -4.73 -17.10 -4.59
N LYS A 22 -3.81 -18.01 -4.94
CA LYS A 22 -3.08 -18.81 -3.95
C LYS A 22 -1.79 -18.13 -3.48
N ASN A 23 -1.18 -17.31 -4.32
CA ASN A 23 0.05 -16.58 -4.05
C ASN A 23 -0.18 -15.09 -4.37
N THR A 24 -0.79 -14.38 -3.42
CA THR A 24 -1.22 -12.99 -3.59
C THR A 24 -0.12 -12.02 -3.18
N LEU A 25 0.26 -11.11 -4.09
CA LEU A 25 1.08 -9.95 -3.74
C LEU A 25 0.21 -8.83 -3.18
N LEU A 26 0.46 -8.40 -1.94
CA LEU A 26 -0.18 -7.23 -1.35
C LEU A 26 0.63 -5.98 -1.69
N CYS A 27 0.10 -5.05 -2.47
CA CYS A 27 0.78 -3.79 -2.83
C CYS A 27 0.21 -2.64 -2.02
N ILE A 28 1.05 -1.93 -1.26
CA ILE A 28 0.63 -0.78 -0.43
C ILE A 28 1.10 0.53 -1.05
N GLY A 29 0.15 1.29 -1.60
CA GLY A 29 0.36 2.67 -2.06
C GLY A 29 -0.07 3.71 -1.02
N VAL A 30 -0.06 5.00 -1.37
CA VAL A 30 -0.48 6.08 -0.46
C VAL A 30 -2.01 6.14 -0.32
N ASN A 31 -2.70 6.37 -1.43
CA ASN A 31 -4.14 6.52 -1.45
C ASN A 31 -4.71 6.05 -2.81
N PRO A 32 -5.95 5.57 -2.83
CA PRO A 32 -6.58 5.12 -4.06
C PRO A 32 -6.92 6.28 -5.00
N SER A 33 -6.98 5.99 -6.29
CA SER A 33 -7.48 6.90 -7.33
C SER A 33 -8.75 6.32 -7.97
N HIS A 34 -8.82 6.29 -9.30
CA HIS A 34 -10.03 5.94 -10.04
C HIS A 34 -10.22 4.45 -10.31
N ALA A 35 -9.17 3.63 -10.20
CA ALA A 35 -9.29 2.21 -10.53
C ALA A 35 -10.38 1.48 -9.74
N LYS A 36 -11.07 0.58 -10.43
CA LYS A 36 -12.11 -0.33 -9.91
C LYS A 36 -12.04 -1.65 -10.71
N PRO A 37 -12.85 -2.67 -10.39
CA PRO A 37 -12.88 -3.91 -11.16
C PRO A 37 -13.05 -3.62 -12.66
N GLU A 38 -12.25 -4.28 -13.48
CA GLU A 38 -12.25 -4.19 -14.96
C GLU A 38 -11.86 -2.82 -15.56
N GLU A 39 -11.69 -1.78 -14.75
CA GLU A 39 -11.27 -0.44 -15.17
C GLU A 39 -10.00 -0.03 -14.39
N TYR A 40 -8.84 -0.40 -14.93
CA TYR A 40 -7.54 -0.10 -14.33
C TYR A 40 -7.04 1.30 -14.66
N ASP A 41 -6.36 1.91 -13.70
CA ASP A 41 -5.44 3.00 -13.95
C ASP A 41 -4.01 2.47 -14.22
N GLY A 42 -3.07 3.38 -14.51
CA GLY A 42 -1.68 3.01 -14.79
C GLY A 42 -0.95 2.36 -13.61
N THR A 43 -1.34 2.70 -12.38
CA THR A 43 -0.77 2.10 -11.16
C THR A 43 -1.20 0.64 -11.05
N VAL A 44 -2.49 0.37 -11.11
CA VAL A 44 -3.03 -0.99 -11.01
C VAL A 44 -2.54 -1.88 -12.15
N SER A 45 -2.45 -1.32 -13.37
CA SER A 45 -1.87 -2.02 -14.52
C SER A 45 -0.40 -2.40 -14.29
N SER A 46 0.37 -1.52 -13.63
CA SER A 46 1.76 -1.80 -13.26
C SER A 46 1.86 -2.86 -12.16
N VAL A 47 0.98 -2.80 -11.16
CA VAL A 47 0.90 -3.80 -10.08
C VAL A 47 0.62 -5.20 -10.63
N GLU A 48 -0.43 -5.36 -11.45
CA GLU A 48 -0.77 -6.68 -12.02
C GLU A 48 0.39 -7.24 -12.86
N ARG A 49 1.02 -6.39 -13.66
CA ARG A 49 2.15 -6.77 -14.52
C ARG A 49 3.38 -7.19 -13.72
N ILE A 50 3.73 -6.46 -12.67
CA ILE A 50 4.90 -6.73 -11.82
C ILE A 50 4.64 -7.96 -10.94
N ALA A 51 3.44 -8.09 -10.37
CA ALA A 51 3.03 -9.29 -9.64
C ALA A 51 3.24 -10.55 -10.49
N LYS A 52 2.71 -10.54 -11.72
CA LYS A 52 2.87 -11.65 -12.67
C LYS A 52 4.34 -11.94 -13.00
N HIS A 53 5.16 -10.91 -13.21
CA HIS A 53 6.58 -11.09 -13.49
C HIS A 53 7.33 -11.76 -12.33
N ASN A 54 6.94 -11.43 -11.09
CA ASN A 54 7.51 -11.97 -9.87
C ASN A 54 6.80 -13.25 -9.38
N GLN A 55 6.09 -13.96 -10.26
CA GLN A 55 5.49 -15.28 -10.01
C GLN A 55 4.33 -15.29 -8.98
N PHE A 56 3.74 -14.13 -8.69
CA PHE A 56 2.48 -14.06 -7.97
C PHE A 56 1.33 -14.36 -8.93
N ASP A 57 0.40 -15.22 -8.52
CA ASP A 57 -0.76 -15.60 -9.34
C ASP A 57 -1.91 -14.60 -9.20
N SER A 58 -1.82 -13.71 -8.20
CA SER A 58 -2.80 -12.68 -7.93
C SER A 58 -2.20 -11.50 -7.17
N TRP A 59 -3.00 -10.45 -6.95
CA TRP A 59 -2.55 -9.22 -6.31
C TRP A 59 -3.72 -8.50 -5.63
N LEU A 60 -3.39 -7.74 -4.59
CA LEU A 60 -4.33 -6.84 -3.91
C LEU A 60 -3.68 -5.47 -3.71
N MET A 61 -4.32 -4.42 -4.19
CA MET A 61 -3.93 -3.04 -3.97
C MET A 61 -4.60 -2.52 -2.70
N LEU A 62 -3.77 -2.26 -1.70
CA LEU A 62 -4.10 -1.63 -0.43
C LEU A 62 -3.46 -0.24 -0.38
N ASN A 63 -3.82 0.58 0.60
CA ASN A 63 -3.32 1.95 0.70
C ASN A 63 -3.11 2.35 2.15
N LEU A 64 -2.15 3.25 2.41
CA LEU A 64 -1.95 3.86 3.73
C LEU A 64 -3.22 4.56 4.21
N TYR A 65 -3.93 5.24 3.30
CA TYR A 65 -5.18 5.93 3.61
C TYR A 65 -6.22 5.70 2.51
N PRO A 66 -7.50 5.38 2.84
CA PRO A 66 -8.44 4.87 1.86
C PRO A 66 -9.18 5.95 1.05
N GLN A 67 -8.97 7.24 1.34
CA GLN A 67 -9.64 8.32 0.60
C GLN A 67 -9.25 8.32 -0.87
N ARG A 68 -10.24 8.25 -1.76
CA ARG A 68 -10.01 8.33 -3.20
C ARG A 68 -9.67 9.75 -3.61
N SER A 69 -8.49 9.91 -4.19
CA SER A 69 -8.08 11.16 -4.83
C SER A 69 -6.97 10.90 -5.85
N ALA A 70 -7.10 11.49 -7.04
CA ALA A 70 -6.00 11.54 -8.00
C ALA A 70 -4.97 12.64 -7.68
N ASP A 71 -5.35 13.63 -6.86
CA ASP A 71 -4.48 14.69 -6.39
C ASP A 71 -4.24 14.53 -4.88
N PRO A 72 -3.03 14.15 -4.44
CA PRO A 72 -2.67 14.04 -3.03
C PRO A 72 -2.91 15.34 -2.24
N LYS A 73 -2.94 16.51 -2.90
CA LYS A 73 -3.28 17.78 -2.25
C LYS A 73 -4.73 17.86 -1.78
N LEU A 74 -5.61 17.02 -2.31
CA LEU A 74 -7.01 16.91 -1.91
C LEU A 74 -7.26 15.87 -0.83
N LEU A 75 -6.22 15.15 -0.38
CA LEU A 75 -6.32 14.34 0.83
C LEU A 75 -6.71 15.22 2.01
N HIS A 76 -7.45 14.67 2.97
CA HIS A 76 -7.74 15.35 4.22
C HIS A 76 -6.47 15.94 4.84
N GLN A 77 -6.61 17.07 5.52
CA GLN A 77 -5.47 17.69 6.20
C GLN A 77 -5.10 16.96 7.49
N ARG A 78 -6.05 16.23 8.08
CA ARG A 78 -5.88 15.42 9.28
C ARG A 78 -6.53 14.07 9.06
N ILE A 79 -6.03 13.07 9.78
CA ILE A 79 -6.60 11.74 9.76
C ILE A 79 -8.05 11.77 10.25
N ILE A 80 -8.96 11.17 9.48
CA ILE A 80 -10.32 10.89 9.93
C ILE A 80 -10.33 9.49 10.52
N LYS A 81 -10.38 9.43 11.86
CA LYS A 81 -10.24 8.20 12.66
C LYS A 81 -11.10 7.04 12.14
N LYS A 82 -12.40 7.27 11.89
CA LYS A 82 -13.32 6.25 11.37
C LYS A 82 -12.78 5.54 10.12
N TYR A 83 -12.29 6.29 9.13
CA TYR A 83 -11.83 5.69 7.88
C TYR A 83 -10.47 5.02 8.02
N HIS A 84 -9.64 5.51 8.93
CA HIS A 84 -8.38 4.85 9.28
C HIS A 84 -8.61 3.50 9.95
N GLU A 85 -9.47 3.46 10.98
CA GLU A 85 -9.81 2.22 11.70
C GLU A 85 -10.38 1.17 10.75
N THR A 86 -11.36 1.54 9.92
CA THR A 86 -11.91 0.61 8.91
C THR A 86 -10.86 0.16 7.89
N ASN A 87 -9.88 1.01 7.54
CA ASN A 87 -8.79 0.62 6.66
C ASN A 87 -7.87 -0.42 7.32
N LEU A 88 -7.53 -0.23 8.60
CA LEU A 88 -6.74 -1.20 9.36
C LEU A 88 -7.47 -2.54 9.49
N GLU A 89 -8.75 -2.54 9.88
CA GLU A 89 -9.58 -3.74 9.98
C GLU A 89 -9.59 -4.54 8.67
N ILE A 90 -9.74 -3.85 7.53
CA ILE A 90 -9.75 -4.51 6.22
C ILE A 90 -8.36 -5.02 5.85
N ILE A 91 -7.29 -4.25 6.07
CA ILE A 91 -5.92 -4.72 5.82
C ILE A 91 -5.63 -5.95 6.67
N GLU A 92 -5.94 -5.92 7.98
CA GLU A 92 -5.75 -7.02 8.92
C GLU A 92 -6.46 -8.30 8.44
N SER A 93 -7.71 -8.19 7.98
CA SER A 93 -8.46 -9.33 7.44
C SER A 93 -7.81 -10.00 6.22
N HIS A 94 -6.94 -9.27 5.50
CA HIS A 94 -6.15 -9.81 4.39
C HIS A 94 -4.79 -10.37 4.82
N LEU A 95 -4.36 -10.14 6.08
CA LEU A 95 -3.12 -10.67 6.65
C LEU A 95 -3.28 -12.05 7.32
N GLU A 96 -4.50 -12.46 7.67
CA GLU A 96 -4.77 -13.66 8.48
C GLU A 96 -4.45 -15.02 7.80
N ASN A 97 -3.97 -15.08 6.55
CA ASN A 97 -3.78 -16.33 5.82
C ASN A 97 -2.43 -16.39 5.09
N ASP A 98 -1.71 -17.52 5.23
CA ASP A 98 -0.47 -17.89 4.52
C ASP A 98 0.76 -16.98 4.78
N GLU A 99 1.95 -17.44 4.34
CA GLU A 99 3.14 -16.58 4.23
C GLU A 99 2.87 -15.49 3.18
N LEU A 100 2.65 -14.25 3.62
CA LEU A 100 2.23 -13.17 2.74
C LEU A 100 3.41 -12.30 2.34
N THR A 101 3.36 -11.79 1.11
CA THR A 101 4.33 -10.81 0.63
C THR A 101 3.67 -9.44 0.46
N ILE A 102 4.22 -8.46 1.16
CA ILE A 102 3.83 -7.06 1.09
C ILE A 102 4.87 -6.28 0.27
N TRP A 103 4.43 -5.65 -0.80
CA TRP A 103 5.20 -4.72 -1.59
C TRP A 103 4.96 -3.28 -1.12
N ALA A 104 5.99 -2.66 -0.55
CA ALA A 104 6.07 -1.26 -0.21
C ALA A 104 6.16 -0.38 -1.48
N ALA A 105 5.17 0.50 -1.71
CA ALA A 105 4.98 1.16 -3.00
C ALA A 105 4.47 2.62 -2.91
N TRP A 106 4.72 3.32 -1.81
CA TRP A 106 4.15 4.66 -1.56
C TRP A 106 4.92 5.84 -2.20
N GLY A 107 6.21 5.72 -2.51
CA GLY A 107 6.99 6.84 -3.07
C GLY A 107 7.10 8.05 -2.13
N ASN A 108 7.54 9.19 -2.68
CA ASN A 108 7.63 10.45 -1.94
C ASN A 108 6.26 11.02 -1.52
N LEU A 109 5.15 10.43 -1.99
CA LEU A 109 3.81 10.92 -1.63
C LEU A 109 3.47 10.65 -0.16
N ILE A 110 4.20 9.77 0.53
CA ILE A 110 4.06 9.58 1.97
C ILE A 110 4.30 10.87 2.77
N ASP A 111 5.14 11.79 2.26
CA ASP A 111 5.41 13.09 2.89
C ASP A 111 4.35 14.15 2.57
N SER A 112 3.31 13.82 1.80
CA SER A 112 2.28 14.80 1.43
C SER A 112 1.36 15.17 2.60
N ARG A 113 1.31 14.32 3.64
CA ARG A 113 0.52 14.51 4.86
C ARG A 113 1.22 13.84 6.03
N ASP A 114 1.35 14.55 7.14
CA ASP A 114 2.05 14.07 8.33
C ASP A 114 1.46 12.76 8.87
N PHE A 115 0.13 12.61 8.82
CA PHE A 115 -0.54 11.41 9.32
C PHE A 115 -0.29 10.14 8.49
N LEU A 116 0.22 10.22 7.25
CA LEU A 116 0.47 9.02 6.44
C LEU A 116 1.60 8.16 7.03
N LYS A 117 2.58 8.80 7.70
CA LYS A 117 3.63 8.10 8.44
C LYS A 117 3.07 7.36 9.64
N HIS A 118 2.08 7.96 10.32
CA HIS A 118 1.34 7.28 11.38
C HIS A 118 0.53 6.09 10.85
N CYS A 119 -0.17 6.25 9.72
CA CYS A 119 -0.87 5.13 9.08
C CYS A 119 0.07 3.98 8.71
N LEU A 120 1.27 4.29 8.18
CA LEU A 120 2.28 3.28 7.89
C LEU A 120 2.77 2.58 9.17
N SER A 121 3.00 3.34 10.25
CA SER A 121 3.42 2.78 11.53
C SER A 121 2.40 1.77 12.06
N ASP A 122 1.11 2.11 12.01
CA ASP A 122 0.05 1.19 12.46
C ASP A 122 -0.01 -0.08 11.60
N ILE A 123 0.08 0.05 10.27
CA ILE A 123 0.12 -1.11 9.35
C ILE A 123 1.36 -1.97 9.60
N PHE A 124 2.53 -1.35 9.79
CA PHE A 124 3.77 -2.06 10.04
C PHE A 124 3.70 -2.84 11.36
N ASN A 125 3.30 -2.18 12.45
CA ASN A 125 3.13 -2.80 13.77
C ASN A 125 2.13 -3.96 13.71
N MET A 126 1.00 -3.76 13.02
CA MET A 126 0.02 -4.81 12.79
C MET A 126 0.62 -5.99 12.01
N SER A 127 1.39 -5.73 10.95
CA SER A 127 2.02 -6.79 10.15
C SER A 127 3.02 -7.65 10.93
N GLN A 128 3.59 -7.15 12.03
CA GLN A 128 4.51 -7.91 12.89
C GLN A 128 3.85 -9.08 13.62
N PHE A 129 2.51 -9.07 13.75
CA PHE A 129 1.77 -10.19 14.33
C PHE A 129 1.52 -11.33 13.34
N TYR A 130 1.93 -11.15 12.08
CA TYR A 130 1.75 -12.09 10.98
C TYR A 130 3.08 -12.40 10.30
N ASP A 131 3.17 -13.54 9.60
CA ASP A 131 4.37 -13.92 8.86
C ASP A 131 4.43 -13.21 7.49
N CYS A 132 4.68 -11.91 7.55
CA CYS A 132 4.71 -11.03 6.38
C CYS A 132 6.14 -10.72 5.94
N LYS A 133 6.45 -11.00 4.67
CA LYS A 133 7.68 -10.56 4.03
C LYS A 133 7.47 -9.22 3.33
N TRP A 134 8.34 -8.25 3.60
CA TRP A 134 8.32 -6.95 2.92
C TRP A 134 9.30 -6.90 1.74
N LEU A 135 8.82 -6.42 0.60
CA LEU A 135 9.59 -6.20 -0.63
C LEU A 135 9.44 -4.76 -1.12
N SER A 136 10.40 -4.32 -1.93
CA SER A 136 10.36 -3.07 -2.69
C SER A 136 10.85 -3.29 -4.12
N ALA A 137 10.68 -2.27 -4.96
CA ALA A 137 11.02 -2.34 -6.38
C ALA A 137 12.18 -1.40 -6.72
N GLY A 138 13.35 -1.98 -7.01
CA GLY A 138 14.58 -1.25 -7.32
C GLY A 138 15.10 -0.42 -6.15
N ASP A 139 16.12 0.40 -6.43
CA ASP A 139 16.74 1.24 -5.40
C ASP A 139 15.74 2.27 -4.85
N PRO A 140 15.79 2.58 -3.55
CA PRO A 140 15.01 3.66 -2.96
C PRO A 140 15.16 4.99 -3.70
N LEU A 141 14.16 5.86 -3.55
CA LEU A 141 14.24 7.25 -3.98
C LEU A 141 15.30 8.00 -3.17
N LYS A 142 15.69 9.20 -3.61
CA LYS A 142 16.71 10.02 -2.93
C LYS A 142 16.38 10.28 -1.45
N ALA A 143 15.10 10.34 -1.11
CA ALA A 143 14.61 10.51 0.27
C ALA A 143 14.54 9.20 1.07
N GLY A 144 14.95 8.07 0.50
CA GLY A 144 14.88 6.74 1.15
C GLY A 144 13.57 5.99 0.94
N HIS A 145 12.54 6.61 0.34
CA HIS A 145 11.23 5.96 0.13
C HIS A 145 11.26 4.91 -1.00
N PRO A 146 10.48 3.82 -0.88
CA PRO A 146 10.30 2.83 -1.94
C PRO A 146 9.60 3.43 -3.16
N ARG A 147 9.84 2.89 -4.35
CA ARG A 147 9.28 3.45 -5.59
C ARG A 147 7.80 3.16 -5.78
N HIS A 148 7.08 4.16 -6.29
CA HIS A 148 5.69 3.98 -6.71
C HIS A 148 5.59 3.16 -8.03
N PRO A 149 4.56 2.30 -8.20
CA PRO A 149 4.51 1.35 -9.31
C PRO A 149 4.41 1.97 -10.70
N LEU A 150 3.77 3.14 -10.83
CA LEU A 150 3.34 3.74 -12.09
C LEU A 150 4.44 3.85 -13.17
N TYR A 151 5.69 4.09 -12.77
CA TYR A 151 6.80 4.31 -13.70
C TYR A 151 7.81 3.16 -13.73
N LEU A 152 7.48 2.04 -13.09
CA LEU A 152 8.35 0.86 -13.10
C LEU A 152 8.18 0.07 -14.40
N ILE A 153 9.30 -0.40 -14.93
CA ILE A 153 9.32 -1.25 -16.12
C ILE A 153 8.70 -2.62 -15.84
N LYS A 154 8.37 -3.35 -16.90
CA LYS A 154 7.59 -4.60 -16.81
C LYS A 154 8.24 -5.74 -16.06
N ASN A 155 9.55 -5.79 -16.11
CA ASN A 155 10.38 -6.85 -15.58
C ASN A 155 11.16 -6.37 -14.34
N THR A 156 10.64 -5.39 -13.62
CA THR A 156 11.21 -5.01 -12.33
C THR A 156 11.04 -6.17 -11.36
N VAL A 157 12.17 -6.64 -10.83
CA VAL A 157 12.21 -7.66 -9.79
C VAL A 157 11.94 -6.99 -8.44
N LEU A 158 11.11 -7.62 -7.63
CA LEU A 158 10.89 -7.23 -6.24
C LEU A 158 11.96 -7.87 -5.37
N THR A 159 12.58 -7.07 -4.51
CA THR A 159 13.67 -7.48 -3.62
C THR A 159 13.33 -7.15 -2.18
N ASP A 160 14.00 -7.83 -1.26
CA ASP A 160 13.79 -7.66 0.18
C ASP A 160 13.90 -6.19 0.57
N PHE A 161 12.93 -5.73 1.37
CA PHE A 161 12.88 -4.38 1.89
C PHE A 161 12.97 -4.42 3.40
N ASP A 162 14.06 -3.87 3.92
CA ASP A 162 14.33 -3.78 5.35
C ASP A 162 13.41 -2.71 5.97
N MET A 163 12.20 -3.16 6.33
CA MET A 163 11.18 -2.29 6.92
C MET A 163 11.57 -1.80 8.31
N GLU A 164 12.24 -2.60 9.12
CA GLU A 164 12.71 -2.18 10.44
C GLU A 164 13.68 -1.01 10.30
N HIS A 165 14.72 -1.16 9.46
CA HIS A 165 15.64 -0.08 9.17
C HIS A 165 14.94 1.15 8.60
N TYR A 166 13.99 0.95 7.68
CA TYR A 166 13.24 2.04 7.06
C TYR A 166 12.40 2.82 8.09
N MET A 167 11.72 2.13 8.99
CA MET A 167 10.90 2.75 10.04
C MET A 167 11.77 3.52 11.04
N GLU A 168 12.91 2.97 11.44
CA GLU A 168 13.83 3.60 12.39
C GLU A 168 14.57 4.80 11.82
N ASN A 169 15.02 4.72 10.56
CA ASN A 169 16.01 5.66 10.03
C ASN A 169 15.46 6.63 8.97
N VAL A 170 14.35 6.30 8.31
CA VAL A 170 13.77 7.11 7.23
C VAL A 170 12.46 7.77 7.65
N ILE A 171 11.56 7.01 8.28
CA ILE A 171 10.23 7.54 8.64
C ILE A 171 10.29 8.56 9.77
N GLN A 172 11.35 8.57 10.58
CA GLN A 172 11.60 9.43 11.76
C GLN A 172 10.31 9.94 12.41
N PRO A 173 9.87 9.38 13.56
CA PRO A 173 8.78 9.99 14.30
C PRO A 173 9.11 11.47 14.49
N GLU A 174 8.21 12.36 14.08
CA GLU A 174 8.38 13.75 14.45
C GLU A 174 8.53 13.77 15.96
N ASP A 175 9.67 14.25 16.45
CA ASP A 175 9.89 14.47 17.87
C ASP A 175 8.62 15.09 18.42
N ASP A 176 7.98 14.39 19.36
CA ASP A 176 6.78 14.80 20.06
C ASP A 176 6.99 16.26 20.49
N LYS A 177 6.45 17.20 19.71
CA LYS A 177 6.44 18.60 20.09
C LYS A 177 5.33 18.72 21.12
N SER A 178 5.73 18.42 22.35
CA SER A 178 5.09 18.79 23.62
C SER A 178 4.41 20.15 23.55
#